data_AF-N9SR31-F1
#
_entry.id   AF-N9SR31-F1
#
_cell.length_a   1.000
_cell.length_b   1.000
_cell.length_c   1.000
_cell.angle_alpha   90.00
_cell.angle_beta   90.00
_cell.angle_gamma   90.00
#
_symmetry.space_group_name_H-M   'P 1'
#
loop_
_entity.id
_entity.type
_entity.pdbx_description
1 polymer ?
#
loop_
_entity_poly.entity_id
_entity_poly.type
_entity_poly.pdbx_seq_one_letter_code
_entity_poly.pdbx_strand_id
1 'polypeptide(L)'
;MKKKIVISTLLSSLLPITSVVAISCKNPNSDSKTENSGFQINFLKEPASKNQIIQQLLDTYLSIFYENDLKDISANDNDEKILKAIEDKKTNLHKDLFNIFKQYAAKKIEENPQIFWNLKFDFIKLNIDESNFNPSPKKIPSEEDFIFIMKNSKPLQLNWRLELEKLLISKLYLLKSREEFKKLSNNDKGQDKYQVSLDSEMKKEEISSTKKDIYNALDLSSNNLYLIKYLVENPIIQKWSFTDNQDMNLRNGHANVSTFNHFNDLASYTSSDKVKYNYNPISKHPEFIIATGNLENKELKTLRAFKGIEQNTNTSGDLANTLDAIKNTKSPIFGFVNPNTNQVWDQDYFKFANILESQKELPKIKPTNQLNGKIGKEEELKNSDAKDIEFDSLERDSKNEKLFTKEISINGNGKYTLLYEINGDLVFSGENLRVPMRLSVKGLGKRHFYDFNAILNYDGTKFEADTKANKINLDKFPKQINMIKNGTIDAAYVVKIAPMYILKEVDDEKEPGKKVNKGFLTFDQTPWNDEKEQSKIANHIIVSKGNELFREANKYILDNLGFKLVDLHPIVLDIFKAEGIL
;
A
#
# COMPACT_ATOMS: atom_id res chain seq x y z
N MET A 1 36.85 6.49 -9.70
CA MET A 1 37.01 7.88 -9.20
C MET A 1 35.66 8.35 -8.68
N LYS A 2 35.48 8.46 -7.36
CA LYS A 2 34.23 8.94 -6.74
C LYS A 2 34.20 10.46 -6.85
N LYS A 3 33.28 11.03 -7.64
CA LYS A 3 32.92 12.46 -7.52
C LYS A 3 32.29 12.63 -6.13
N LYS A 4 33.09 13.09 -5.17
CA LYS A 4 32.58 13.54 -3.88
C LYS A 4 31.83 14.85 -4.16
N ILE A 5 30.51 14.85 -3.98
CA ILE A 5 29.77 16.10 -3.77
C ILE A 5 30.18 16.56 -2.37
N VAL A 6 31.29 17.30 -2.32
CA VAL A 6 31.68 18.07 -1.15
C VAL A 6 30.91 19.37 -1.31
N ILE A 7 29.84 19.54 -0.53
CA ILE A 7 29.33 20.88 -0.24
C ILE A 7 30.36 21.52 0.71
N SER A 8 31.55 21.84 0.20
CA SER A 8 32.40 22.86 0.80
C SER A 8 32.15 24.13 0.02
N THR A 9 32.06 25.23 0.75
CA THR A 9 31.76 26.59 0.28
C THR A 9 30.35 26.81 -0.25
N LEU A 10 29.39 26.90 0.69
CA LEU A 10 28.33 27.92 0.64
C LEU A 10 27.80 28.37 2.03
N LEU A 11 28.37 27.90 3.14
CA LEU A 11 28.15 28.50 4.47
C LEU A 11 29.17 29.60 4.84
N SER A 12 30.15 29.91 3.97
CA SER A 12 31.10 31.02 4.18
C SER A 12 30.69 32.33 3.48
N SER A 13 29.49 32.38 2.91
CA SER A 13 28.74 33.62 2.86
C SER A 13 27.44 33.37 3.62
N LEU A 14 27.45 33.64 4.92
CA LEU A 14 26.40 34.50 5.45
C LEU A 14 26.41 35.74 4.56
N LEU A 15 25.79 35.64 3.37
CA LEU A 15 25.25 36.81 2.71
C LEU A 15 24.43 37.48 3.80
N PRO A 16 24.67 38.77 4.01
CA PRO A 16 24.22 39.45 5.19
C PRO A 16 22.73 39.16 5.35
N ILE A 17 22.35 38.82 6.58
CA ILE A 17 20.97 38.65 7.04
C ILE A 17 20.12 39.91 6.71
N THR A 18 20.70 40.96 6.12
CA THR A 18 20.11 42.20 5.66
C THR A 18 19.02 42.08 4.58
N SER A 19 18.88 40.96 3.85
CA SER A 19 17.76 40.82 2.91
C SER A 19 16.48 40.24 3.54
N VAL A 20 16.57 39.54 4.68
CA VAL A 20 15.40 39.23 5.53
C VAL A 20 15.02 40.43 6.39
N VAL A 21 15.98 41.32 6.68
CA VAL A 21 15.73 42.65 7.27
C VAL A 21 14.89 43.53 6.32
N ALA A 22 14.98 43.38 4.99
CA ALA A 22 14.32 44.32 4.08
C ALA A 22 12.78 44.19 3.98
N ILE A 23 12.16 43.07 4.36
CA ILE A 23 10.69 42.90 4.27
C ILE A 23 9.99 42.97 5.65
N SER A 24 10.73 42.86 6.77
CA SER A 24 10.20 43.23 8.10
C SER A 24 10.70 44.58 8.62
N CYS A 25 11.61 45.28 7.93
CA CYS A 25 11.99 46.66 8.24
C CYS A 25 11.50 47.64 7.18
N LYS A 26 10.17 47.68 6.98
CA LYS A 26 9.46 48.93 6.69
C LYS A 26 8.17 48.96 7.48
N ASN A 27 8.29 48.89 8.80
CA ASN A 27 7.36 49.62 9.64
C ASN A 27 7.92 51.05 9.70
N PRO A 28 7.23 52.08 9.19
CA PRO A 28 7.76 53.45 9.15
C PRO A 28 8.04 54.07 10.54
N ASN A 29 7.72 53.35 11.63
CA ASN A 29 7.72 53.86 12.99
C ASN A 29 8.60 53.07 13.99
N SER A 30 9.64 52.36 13.55
CA SER A 30 10.57 51.76 14.52
C SER A 30 12.02 52.14 14.25
N ASP A 31 12.37 53.35 14.68
CA ASP A 31 13.75 53.73 14.92
C ASP A 31 14.36 52.82 16.00
N SER A 32 15.58 52.33 15.73
CA SER A 32 16.51 51.72 16.68
C SER A 32 16.15 50.34 17.25
N LYS A 33 16.51 49.26 16.52
CA LYS A 33 17.04 48.06 17.18
C LYS A 33 18.47 47.84 16.66
N THR A 34 19.46 48.19 17.48
CA THR A 34 20.86 47.85 17.22
C THR A 34 21.01 46.33 17.16
N GLU A 35 21.44 45.81 16.02
CA GLU A 35 21.80 44.39 15.87
C GLU A 35 22.91 44.04 16.87
N ASN A 36 22.58 43.21 17.86
CA ASN A 36 23.53 42.67 18.83
C ASN A 36 23.33 41.15 18.94
N SER A 37 24.30 40.45 19.55
CA SER A 37 24.25 38.99 19.69
C SER A 37 22.97 38.51 20.39
N GLY A 38 22.48 39.23 21.41
CA GLY A 38 21.21 38.93 22.08
C GLY A 38 19.99 39.01 21.17
N PHE A 39 19.94 40.00 20.28
CA PHE A 39 18.89 40.16 19.27
C PHE A 39 18.91 39.02 18.24
N GLN A 40 20.11 38.66 17.75
CA GLN A 40 20.28 37.53 16.81
C GLN A 40 19.84 36.19 17.44
N ILE A 41 20.19 35.97 18.72
CA ILE A 41 19.78 34.76 19.46
C ILE A 41 18.26 34.71 19.63
N ASN A 42 17.61 35.82 19.97
CA ASN A 42 16.16 35.89 20.13
C ASN A 42 15.44 35.70 18.78
N PHE A 43 15.94 36.34 17.72
CA PHE A 43 15.43 36.18 16.36
C PHE A 43 15.50 34.73 15.88
N LEU A 44 16.63 34.03 16.07
CA LEU A 44 16.78 32.63 15.68
C LEU A 44 15.86 31.68 16.49
N LYS A 45 15.36 32.11 17.65
CA LYS A 45 14.41 31.34 18.46
C LYS A 45 12.96 31.55 18.03
N GLU A 46 12.65 32.57 17.24
CA GLU A 46 11.30 32.80 16.72
C GLU A 46 10.88 31.67 15.79
N PRO A 47 9.62 31.18 15.87
CA PRO A 47 9.15 30.08 15.04
C PRO A 47 9.35 30.29 13.54
N ALA A 48 9.13 31.51 13.03
CA ALA A 48 9.33 31.84 11.63
C ALA A 48 10.79 31.66 11.20
N SER A 49 11.74 32.13 12.01
CA SER A 49 13.18 31.99 11.75
C SER A 49 13.64 30.53 11.79
N LYS A 50 13.14 29.74 12.76
CA LYS A 50 13.39 28.29 12.80
C LYS A 50 12.88 27.59 11.56
N ASN A 51 11.64 27.89 11.16
CA ASN A 51 11.02 27.33 9.96
C ASN A 51 11.85 27.64 8.71
N GLN A 52 12.36 28.87 8.57
CA GLN A 52 13.20 29.26 7.44
C GLN A 52 14.51 28.47 7.37
N ILE A 53 15.18 28.26 8.50
CA ILE A 53 16.44 27.49 8.55
C ILE A 53 16.22 26.05 8.08
N ILE A 54 15.13 25.42 8.54
CA ILE A 54 14.78 24.06 8.14
C ILE A 54 14.39 24.04 6.65
N GLN A 55 13.59 25.00 6.19
CA GLN A 55 13.14 25.08 4.81
C GLN A 55 14.34 25.23 3.85
N GLN A 56 15.35 26.03 4.18
CA GLN A 56 16.57 26.14 3.37
C GLN A 56 17.31 24.81 3.20
N LEU A 57 17.34 23.98 4.26
CA LEU A 57 17.91 22.63 4.17
C LEU A 57 17.08 21.76 3.22
N LEU A 58 15.75 21.80 3.33
CA LEU A 58 14.87 21.02 2.46
C LEU A 58 14.92 21.50 1.01
N ASP A 59 14.94 22.80 0.76
CA ASP A 59 15.12 23.39 -0.56
C ASP A 59 16.43 22.93 -1.19
N THR A 60 17.50 22.77 -0.39
CA THR A 60 18.77 22.19 -0.86
C THR A 60 18.60 20.74 -1.28
N TYR A 61 17.92 19.91 -0.49
CA TYR A 61 17.62 18.52 -0.88
C TYR A 61 16.78 18.47 -2.16
N LEU A 62 15.70 19.24 -2.22
CA LEU A 62 14.79 19.28 -3.36
C LEU A 62 15.48 19.82 -4.62
N SER A 63 16.43 20.75 -4.49
CA SER A 63 17.22 21.25 -5.62
C SER A 63 18.01 20.15 -6.33
N ILE A 64 18.39 19.11 -5.58
CA ILE A 64 19.10 17.94 -6.07
C ILE A 64 18.12 16.85 -6.52
N PHE A 65 17.10 16.55 -5.71
CA PHE A 65 16.15 15.47 -6.00
C PHE A 65 15.19 15.77 -7.16
N TYR A 66 15.02 17.05 -7.50
CA TYR A 66 14.24 17.53 -8.63
C TYR A 66 15.09 18.32 -9.62
N GLU A 67 16.41 18.08 -9.69
CA GLU A 67 17.33 18.83 -10.56
C GLU A 67 16.80 18.99 -11.99
N ASN A 68 16.21 17.94 -12.58
CA ASN A 68 15.67 18.01 -13.95
C ASN A 68 14.49 18.99 -14.09
N ASP A 69 13.60 19.06 -13.09
CA ASP A 69 12.47 19.99 -13.10
C ASP A 69 12.94 21.46 -12.97
N LEU A 70 14.15 21.67 -12.44
CA LEU A 70 14.68 22.99 -12.12
C LEU A 70 15.64 23.54 -13.19
N LYS A 71 15.99 22.77 -14.24
CA LYS A 71 17.01 23.17 -15.21
C LYS A 71 16.71 24.50 -15.92
N ASP A 72 15.45 24.70 -16.29
CA ASP A 72 15.02 25.85 -17.10
C ASP A 72 14.41 26.99 -16.26
N ILE A 73 14.44 26.86 -14.93
CA ILE A 73 13.87 27.86 -14.01
C ILE A 73 14.94 28.85 -13.60
N SER A 74 14.80 30.10 -14.06
CA SER A 74 15.64 31.22 -13.64
C SER A 74 15.23 31.76 -12.28
N ALA A 75 16.17 31.84 -11.34
CA ALA A 75 15.96 32.29 -9.95
C ALA A 75 17.27 32.82 -9.36
N ASN A 76 17.18 33.69 -8.35
CA ASN A 76 18.34 34.27 -7.69
C ASN A 76 18.96 33.32 -6.66
N ASP A 77 18.15 32.45 -6.04
CA ASP A 77 18.57 31.45 -5.07
C ASP A 77 17.71 30.17 -5.16
N ASN A 78 18.03 29.18 -4.32
CA ASN A 78 17.29 27.91 -4.27
C ASN A 78 15.85 28.10 -3.76
N ASP A 79 15.58 29.01 -2.82
CA ASP A 79 14.24 29.24 -2.27
C ASP A 79 13.29 29.73 -3.38
N GLU A 80 13.73 30.72 -4.14
CA GLU A 80 12.99 31.25 -5.30
C GLU A 80 12.85 30.20 -6.40
N LYS A 81 13.90 29.39 -6.63
CA LYS A 81 13.89 28.36 -7.67
C LYS A 81 12.88 27.26 -7.37
N ILE A 82 12.87 26.78 -6.13
CA ILE A 82 11.91 25.78 -5.66
C ILE A 82 10.49 26.36 -5.69
N LEU A 83 10.30 27.59 -5.21
CA LEU A 83 8.99 28.23 -5.24
C LEU A 83 8.45 28.35 -6.67
N LYS A 84 9.25 28.82 -7.63
CA LYS A 84 8.85 28.89 -9.04
C LYS A 84 8.48 27.53 -9.62
N ALA A 85 9.21 26.48 -9.24
CA ALA A 85 8.88 25.12 -9.65
C ALA A 85 7.56 24.63 -9.03
N ILE A 86 7.27 25.01 -7.79
CA ILE A 86 5.97 24.76 -7.13
C ILE A 86 4.85 25.55 -7.80
N GLU A 87 5.10 26.75 -8.33
CA GLU A 87 4.10 27.54 -9.06
C GLU A 87 3.80 26.98 -10.46
N ASP A 88 4.78 26.34 -11.12
CA ASP A 88 4.60 25.75 -12.45
C ASP A 88 3.95 24.35 -12.39
N LYS A 89 2.67 24.29 -12.76
CA LYS A 89 1.84 23.07 -12.83
C LYS A 89 2.43 21.95 -13.70
N LYS A 90 3.38 22.24 -14.59
CA LYS A 90 4.01 21.24 -15.45
C LYS A 90 5.07 20.42 -14.73
N THR A 91 5.71 20.97 -13.70
CA THR A 91 6.77 20.29 -12.96
C THR A 91 6.22 19.09 -12.19
N ASN A 92 7.07 18.10 -11.95
CA ASN A 92 6.73 17.00 -11.07
C ASN A 92 6.76 17.43 -9.61
N LEU A 93 7.61 18.39 -9.23
CA LEU A 93 7.61 18.97 -7.90
C LEU A 93 6.24 19.54 -7.51
N HIS A 94 5.62 20.32 -8.40
CA HIS A 94 4.25 20.80 -8.22
C HIS A 94 3.27 19.63 -8.05
N LYS A 95 3.28 18.68 -9.00
CA LYS A 95 2.33 17.55 -9.01
C LYS A 95 2.43 16.69 -7.75
N ASP A 96 3.64 16.42 -7.30
CA ASP A 96 3.90 15.62 -6.10
C ASP A 96 3.42 16.36 -4.84
N LEU A 97 3.79 17.64 -4.68
CA LEU A 97 3.36 18.44 -3.53
C LEU A 97 1.86 18.66 -3.50
N PHE A 98 1.22 18.95 -4.65
CA PHE A 98 -0.22 19.11 -4.72
C PHE A 98 -0.96 17.81 -4.39
N ASN A 99 -0.41 16.66 -4.81
CA ASN A 99 -0.98 15.37 -4.45
C ASN A 99 -0.89 15.08 -2.95
N ILE A 100 0.22 15.43 -2.30
CA ILE A 100 0.39 15.34 -0.84
C ILE A 100 -0.56 16.33 -0.14
N PHE A 101 -0.63 17.57 -0.65
CA PHE A 101 -1.46 18.64 -0.11
C PHE A 101 -2.92 18.24 -0.01
N LYS A 102 -3.51 17.62 -1.03
CA LYS A 102 -4.92 17.19 -0.97
C LYS A 102 -5.20 16.30 0.23
N GLN A 103 -4.34 15.33 0.51
CA GLN A 103 -4.54 14.41 1.63
C GLN A 103 -4.22 15.06 2.98
N TYR A 104 -3.18 15.89 3.04
CA TYR A 104 -2.84 16.64 4.24
C TYR A 104 -3.94 17.65 4.61
N ALA A 105 -4.45 18.40 3.63
CA ALA A 105 -5.56 19.34 3.76
C ALA A 105 -6.84 18.64 4.23
N ALA A 106 -7.16 17.46 3.67
CA ALA A 106 -8.30 16.66 4.12
C ALA A 106 -8.21 16.31 5.62
N LYS A 107 -7.05 15.79 6.06
CA LYS A 107 -6.80 15.49 7.48
C LYS A 107 -6.93 16.75 8.34
N LYS A 108 -6.38 17.88 7.89
CA LYS A 108 -6.48 19.16 8.61
C LYS A 108 -7.91 19.71 8.69
N ILE A 109 -8.75 19.46 7.69
CA ILE A 109 -10.17 19.81 7.71
C ILE A 109 -10.95 18.92 8.69
N GLU A 110 -10.59 17.63 8.82
CA GLU A 110 -11.18 16.74 9.82
C GLU A 110 -10.85 17.18 11.25
N GLU A 111 -9.61 17.63 11.48
CA GLU A 111 -9.16 18.22 12.76
C GLU A 111 -9.84 19.58 13.04
N ASN A 112 -9.92 20.45 12.02
CA ASN A 112 -10.55 21.76 12.11
C ASN A 112 -11.26 22.13 10.78
N PRO A 113 -12.60 22.06 10.72
CA PRO A 113 -13.38 22.39 9.52
C PRO A 113 -13.21 23.80 8.95
N GLN A 114 -12.69 24.74 9.74
CA GLN A 114 -12.48 26.15 9.38
C GLN A 114 -11.00 26.48 9.16
N ILE A 115 -10.09 25.50 9.12
CA ILE A 115 -8.64 25.76 9.12
C ILE A 115 -8.17 26.74 8.03
N PHE A 116 -8.68 26.60 6.80
CA PHE A 116 -8.30 27.50 5.70
C PHE A 116 -8.97 28.87 5.79
N TRP A 117 -10.13 28.96 6.45
CA TRP A 117 -10.76 30.24 6.75
C TRP A 117 -9.95 31.00 7.81
N ASN A 118 -9.46 30.30 8.85
CA ASN A 118 -8.52 30.85 9.83
C ASN A 118 -7.21 31.29 9.16
N LEU A 119 -6.70 30.50 8.22
CA LEU A 119 -5.51 30.84 7.45
C LEU A 119 -5.69 32.14 6.65
N LYS A 120 -6.88 32.39 6.09
CA LYS A 120 -7.20 33.66 5.41
C LYS A 120 -7.06 34.84 6.38
N PHE A 121 -7.51 34.73 7.63
CA PHE A 121 -7.32 35.78 8.62
C PHE A 121 -5.86 35.99 9.01
N ASP A 122 -5.07 34.92 9.06
CA ASP A 122 -3.64 35.04 9.34
C ASP A 122 -2.93 35.79 8.20
N PHE A 123 -3.32 35.56 6.94
CA PHE A 123 -2.83 36.35 5.81
C PHE A 123 -3.24 37.83 5.88
N ILE A 124 -4.50 38.13 6.25
CA ILE A 124 -4.96 39.51 6.45
C ILE A 124 -4.15 40.22 7.53
N LYS A 125 -3.89 39.57 8.67
CA LYS A 125 -3.06 40.13 9.76
C LYS A 125 -1.62 40.41 9.33
N LEU A 126 -1.13 39.65 8.34
CA LEU A 126 0.20 39.82 7.76
C LEU A 126 0.22 40.79 6.57
N ASN A 127 -0.90 41.48 6.29
CA ASN A 127 -1.07 42.41 5.16
C ASN A 127 -0.79 41.77 3.78
N ILE A 128 -1.14 40.49 3.61
CA ILE A 128 -1.05 39.78 2.33
C ILE A 128 -2.39 39.91 1.60
N ASP A 129 -2.35 40.34 0.33
CA ASP A 129 -3.56 40.47 -0.52
C ASP A 129 -4.20 39.10 -0.78
N GLU A 130 -5.39 38.89 -0.20
CA GLU A 130 -6.15 37.66 -0.23
C GLU A 130 -7.26 37.63 -1.29
N SER A 131 -7.31 38.61 -2.21
CA SER A 131 -8.33 38.69 -3.27
C SER A 131 -8.46 37.39 -4.09
N ASN A 132 -7.33 36.69 -4.27
CA ASN A 132 -7.23 35.43 -5.01
C ASN A 132 -7.26 34.17 -4.12
N PHE A 133 -7.57 34.31 -2.83
CA PHE A 133 -7.66 33.18 -1.89
C PHE A 133 -9.05 33.13 -1.25
N ASN A 134 -9.88 32.22 -1.76
CA ASN A 134 -11.30 32.13 -1.38
C ASN A 134 -11.67 30.73 -0.85
N PRO A 135 -11.09 30.34 0.30
CA PRO A 135 -11.33 29.03 0.90
C PRO A 135 -12.80 28.87 1.32
N SER A 136 -13.32 27.66 1.15
CA SER A 136 -14.67 27.29 1.61
C SER A 136 -14.59 26.36 2.83
N PRO A 137 -15.46 26.51 3.83
CA PRO A 137 -15.49 25.59 4.97
C PRO A 137 -15.66 24.14 4.54
N LYS A 138 -14.98 23.21 5.21
CA LYS A 138 -15.04 21.75 4.95
C LYS A 138 -14.61 21.32 3.53
N LYS A 139 -14.02 22.21 2.72
CA LYS A 139 -13.61 21.90 1.35
C LYS A 139 -12.08 21.97 1.23
N ILE A 140 -11.49 21.00 0.54
CA ILE A 140 -10.07 21.05 0.17
C ILE A 140 -9.87 22.26 -0.76
N PRO A 141 -8.85 23.11 -0.53
CA PRO A 141 -8.55 24.25 -1.40
C PRO A 141 -8.24 23.83 -2.83
N SER A 142 -8.48 24.74 -3.79
CA SER A 142 -8.16 24.48 -5.20
C SER A 142 -6.64 24.41 -5.44
N GLU A 143 -6.24 24.08 -6.67
CA GLU A 143 -4.83 24.11 -7.07
C GLU A 143 -4.25 25.54 -7.05
N GLU A 144 -5.08 26.54 -7.38
CA GLU A 144 -4.73 27.97 -7.28
C GLU A 144 -4.59 28.40 -5.82
N ASP A 145 -5.52 28.00 -4.95
CA ASP A 145 -5.42 28.25 -3.51
C ASP A 145 -4.16 27.57 -2.93
N PHE A 146 -3.83 26.36 -3.38
CA PHE A 146 -2.59 25.68 -3.01
C PHE A 146 -1.36 26.51 -3.37
N ILE A 147 -1.25 26.98 -4.62
CA ILE A 147 -0.15 27.85 -5.06
C ILE A 147 -0.07 29.11 -4.18
N PHE A 148 -1.20 29.74 -3.90
CA PHE A 148 -1.28 30.91 -3.03
C PHE A 148 -0.75 30.62 -1.63
N ILE A 149 -1.15 29.50 -1.02
CA ILE A 149 -0.68 29.07 0.29
C ILE A 149 0.84 28.86 0.26
N MET A 150 1.37 28.12 -0.72
CA MET A 150 2.80 27.81 -0.81
C MET A 150 3.66 29.07 -0.90
N LYS A 151 3.24 30.05 -1.71
CA LYS A 151 3.92 31.33 -1.89
C LYS A 151 3.97 32.17 -0.60
N ASN A 152 2.90 32.12 0.19
CA ASN A 152 2.71 33.02 1.33
C ASN A 152 2.96 32.36 2.69
N SER A 153 3.46 31.12 2.73
CA SER A 153 3.59 30.34 3.98
C SER A 153 4.77 30.72 4.88
N LYS A 154 5.82 31.33 4.33
CA LYS A 154 7.08 31.65 5.04
C LYS A 154 6.91 32.44 6.35
N PRO A 155 6.05 33.49 6.43
CA PRO A 155 5.83 34.23 7.67
C PRO A 155 4.90 33.55 8.69
N LEU A 156 4.24 32.43 8.33
CA LEU A 156 3.29 31.76 9.21
C LEU A 156 4.00 30.94 10.28
N GLN A 157 3.38 30.88 11.47
CA GLN A 157 3.82 29.96 12.52
C GLN A 157 3.70 28.49 12.06
N LEU A 158 2.58 28.14 11.42
CA LEU A 158 2.42 26.91 10.67
C LEU A 158 2.79 27.16 9.20
N ASN A 159 4.06 26.96 8.87
CA ASN A 159 4.53 27.09 7.50
C ASN A 159 4.10 25.85 6.68
N TRP A 160 3.01 25.99 5.91
CA TRP A 160 2.45 24.91 5.11
C TRP A 160 3.42 24.39 4.05
N ARG A 161 4.22 25.27 3.44
CA ARG A 161 5.26 24.86 2.48
C ARG A 161 6.26 23.92 3.13
N LEU A 162 6.82 24.32 4.27
CA LEU A 162 7.76 23.50 5.03
C LEU A 162 7.17 22.12 5.39
N GLU A 163 5.93 22.10 5.89
CA GLU A 163 5.27 20.84 6.26
C GLU A 163 5.10 19.91 5.06
N LEU A 164 4.69 20.43 3.91
CA LEU A 164 4.55 19.61 2.69
C LEU A 164 5.89 19.14 2.14
N GLU A 165 6.94 19.94 2.24
CA GLU A 165 8.30 19.55 1.86
C GLU A 165 8.82 18.42 2.76
N LYS A 166 8.61 18.49 4.08
CA LYS A 166 8.93 17.37 5.01
C LYS A 166 8.22 16.08 4.61
N LEU A 167 6.94 16.17 4.27
CA LEU A 167 6.16 15.02 3.78
C LEU A 167 6.68 14.51 2.43
N LEU A 168 7.08 15.40 1.52
CA LEU A 168 7.64 15.03 0.22
C LEU A 168 8.96 14.27 0.37
N ILE A 169 9.86 14.73 1.24
CA ILE A 169 11.10 14.01 1.55
C ILE A 169 10.80 12.58 2.06
N SER A 170 9.81 12.45 2.93
CA SER A 170 9.36 11.14 3.43
C SER A 170 8.80 10.26 2.30
N LYS A 171 8.05 10.84 1.36
CA LYS A 171 7.50 10.13 0.21
C LYS A 171 8.60 9.64 -0.74
N LEU A 172 9.59 10.48 -1.02
CA LEU A 172 10.75 10.13 -1.85
C LEU A 172 11.53 8.97 -1.25
N TYR A 173 11.72 8.96 0.08
CA TYR A 173 12.33 7.85 0.78
C TYR A 173 11.54 6.54 0.60
N LEU A 174 10.22 6.56 0.76
CA LEU A 174 9.37 5.37 0.63
C LEU A 174 9.34 4.78 -0.79
N LEU A 175 9.31 5.64 -1.81
CA LEU A 175 9.02 5.24 -3.20
C LEU A 175 10.19 5.35 -4.19
N LYS A 176 11.25 6.08 -3.84
CA LYS A 176 12.35 6.45 -4.75
C LYS A 176 11.86 6.86 -6.14
N SER A 177 10.78 7.64 -6.22
CA SER A 177 10.06 7.93 -7.47
C SER A 177 10.83 8.81 -8.46
N ARG A 178 12.01 9.32 -8.09
CA ARG A 178 12.82 10.25 -8.87
C ARG A 178 14.17 9.63 -9.26
N GLU A 179 14.54 9.74 -10.53
CA GLU A 179 15.82 9.23 -11.04
C GLU A 179 17.03 9.90 -10.35
N GLU A 180 16.91 11.19 -10.03
CA GLU A 180 17.91 11.95 -9.28
C GLU A 180 18.15 11.33 -7.89
N PHE A 181 17.08 10.96 -7.19
CA PHE A 181 17.16 10.29 -5.89
C PHE A 181 17.71 8.86 -6.01
N LYS A 182 17.30 8.11 -7.05
CA LYS A 182 17.81 6.75 -7.32
C LYS A 182 19.31 6.72 -7.56
N LYS A 183 19.84 7.67 -8.34
CA LYS A 183 21.28 7.79 -8.61
C LYS A 183 22.11 7.97 -7.34
N LEU A 184 21.56 8.68 -6.35
CA LEU A 184 22.21 8.88 -5.05
C LEU A 184 22.09 7.66 -4.15
N SER A 185 20.92 7.01 -4.12
CA SER A 185 20.61 5.91 -3.20
C SER A 185 21.11 4.54 -3.65
N ASN A 186 21.26 4.29 -4.94
CA ASN A 186 21.60 2.97 -5.48
C ASN A 186 23.09 2.84 -5.85
N ASN A 187 23.65 1.65 -5.63
CA ASN A 187 25.02 1.29 -6.02
C ASN A 187 25.12 0.99 -7.53
N ASP A 188 26.31 0.63 -8.01
CA ASP A 188 26.56 0.36 -9.44
C ASP A 188 25.78 -0.85 -9.99
N LYS A 189 25.23 -1.70 -9.11
CA LYS A 189 24.34 -2.83 -9.45
C LYS A 189 22.85 -2.47 -9.37
N GLY A 190 22.51 -1.21 -9.12
CA GLY A 190 21.13 -0.75 -8.98
C GLY A 190 20.45 -1.11 -7.65
N GLN A 191 21.21 -1.58 -6.65
CA GLN A 191 20.68 -1.95 -5.33
C GLN A 191 20.84 -0.81 -4.31
N ASP A 192 19.95 -0.72 -3.33
CA ASP A 192 20.04 0.26 -2.26
C ASP A 192 21.36 0.15 -1.47
N LYS A 193 22.12 1.25 -1.41
CA LYS A 193 23.45 1.27 -0.76
C LYS A 193 23.39 0.93 0.72
N TYR A 194 22.40 1.45 1.45
CA TYR A 194 22.28 1.25 2.88
C TYR A 194 21.90 -0.18 3.19
N GLN A 195 20.88 -0.73 2.52
CA GLN A 195 20.46 -2.11 2.75
C GLN A 195 21.55 -3.12 2.40
N VAL A 196 22.33 -2.87 1.34
CA VAL A 196 23.51 -3.70 1.03
C VAL A 196 24.57 -3.61 2.13
N SER A 197 24.78 -2.43 2.73
CA SER A 197 25.74 -2.27 3.84
C SER A 197 25.37 -3.08 5.09
N LEU A 198 24.10 -3.44 5.26
CA LEU A 198 23.61 -4.24 6.38
C LEU A 198 23.82 -5.75 6.21
N ASP A 199 24.22 -6.25 5.04
CA ASP A 199 24.31 -7.69 4.76
C ASP A 199 25.20 -8.45 5.77
N SER A 200 26.36 -7.87 6.11
CA SER A 200 27.27 -8.46 7.11
C SER A 200 26.69 -8.43 8.53
N GLU A 201 25.92 -7.41 8.88
CA GLU A 201 25.23 -7.32 10.17
C GLU A 201 24.13 -8.39 10.25
N MET A 202 23.35 -8.57 9.18
CA MET A 202 22.24 -9.54 9.12
C MET A 202 22.73 -10.99 9.24
N LYS A 203 24.02 -11.26 9.01
CA LYS A 203 24.64 -12.58 9.20
C LYS A 203 25.04 -12.89 10.65
N LYS A 204 25.07 -11.90 11.56
CA LYS A 204 25.43 -12.10 12.97
C LYS A 204 24.37 -12.93 13.70
N GLU A 205 24.79 -13.82 14.60
CA GLU A 205 23.90 -14.71 15.36
C GLU A 205 22.89 -13.94 16.21
N GLU A 206 23.31 -12.81 16.78
CA GLU A 206 22.53 -11.93 17.67
C GLU A 206 21.27 -11.33 17.03
N ILE A 207 21.24 -11.21 15.70
CA ILE A 207 20.09 -10.65 14.98
C ILE A 207 18.98 -11.70 14.93
N SER A 208 17.75 -11.29 15.31
CA SER A 208 16.58 -12.17 15.34
C SER A 208 16.28 -12.81 13.98
N SER A 209 15.82 -14.06 13.99
CA SER A 209 15.44 -14.80 12.77
C SER A 209 14.42 -14.02 11.95
N THR A 210 13.41 -13.44 12.58
CA THR A 210 12.39 -12.61 11.89
C THR A 210 13.01 -11.45 11.12
N LYS A 211 13.97 -10.73 11.70
CA LYS A 211 14.62 -9.60 11.02
C LYS A 211 15.46 -10.07 9.83
N LYS A 212 16.16 -11.21 9.98
CA LYS A 212 16.91 -11.87 8.89
C LYS A 212 15.98 -12.31 7.76
N ASP A 213 14.86 -12.93 8.10
CA ASP A 213 13.91 -13.45 7.13
C ASP A 213 13.22 -12.34 6.35
N ILE A 214 12.87 -11.23 7.01
CA ILE A 214 12.37 -10.03 6.33
C ILE A 214 13.43 -9.49 5.40
N TYR A 215 14.66 -9.26 5.87
CA TYR A 215 15.76 -8.75 5.05
C TYR A 215 16.00 -9.62 3.81
N ASN A 216 16.06 -10.94 3.99
CA ASN A 216 16.28 -11.90 2.90
C ASN A 216 15.15 -11.91 1.87
N ALA A 217 13.93 -11.54 2.28
CA ALA A 217 12.77 -11.44 1.42
C ALA A 217 12.62 -10.05 0.76
N LEU A 218 13.44 -9.05 1.11
CA LEU A 218 13.39 -7.74 0.46
C LEU A 218 14.10 -7.77 -0.90
N ASP A 219 13.46 -7.21 -1.92
CA ASP A 219 14.12 -6.89 -3.19
C ASP A 219 14.87 -5.56 -3.05
N LEU A 220 16.18 -5.64 -2.81
CA LEU A 220 17.03 -4.47 -2.59
C LEU A 220 17.17 -3.56 -3.82
N SER A 221 16.74 -4.01 -4.99
CA SER A 221 16.71 -3.21 -6.23
C SER A 221 15.39 -2.46 -6.45
N SER A 222 14.35 -2.81 -5.69
CA SER A 222 13.03 -2.22 -5.88
C SER A 222 12.97 -0.76 -5.44
N ASN A 223 12.28 0.08 -6.22
CA ASN A 223 12.04 1.49 -5.89
C ASN A 223 11.17 1.64 -4.63
N ASN A 224 10.21 0.73 -4.44
CA ASN A 224 9.27 0.73 -3.31
C ASN A 224 9.75 -0.12 -2.12
N LEU A 225 11.05 -0.44 -2.07
CA LEU A 225 11.69 -1.22 -1.00
C LEU A 225 11.29 -0.74 0.41
N TYR A 226 11.37 0.57 0.64
CA TYR A 226 11.07 1.16 1.95
C TYR A 226 9.57 1.19 2.25
N LEU A 227 8.71 1.37 1.23
CA LEU A 227 7.26 1.20 1.40
C LEU A 227 6.89 -0.25 1.77
N ILE A 228 7.47 -1.24 1.09
CA ILE A 228 7.25 -2.66 1.39
C ILE A 228 7.72 -2.98 2.80
N LYS A 229 8.94 -2.57 3.15
CA LYS A 229 9.49 -2.76 4.49
C LYS A 229 8.59 -2.14 5.56
N TYR A 230 8.15 -0.90 5.34
CA TYR A 230 7.24 -0.21 6.26
C TYR A 230 5.94 -0.99 6.47
N LEU A 231 5.29 -1.49 5.40
CA LEU A 231 4.02 -2.21 5.50
C LEU A 231 4.13 -3.57 6.21
N VAL A 232 5.29 -4.23 6.13
CA VAL A 232 5.55 -5.48 6.86
C VAL A 232 5.75 -5.20 8.35
N GLU A 233 6.48 -4.13 8.68
CA GLU A 233 6.76 -3.75 10.07
C GLU A 233 5.58 -3.02 10.75
N ASN A 234 4.75 -2.33 9.96
CA ASN A 234 3.62 -1.52 10.41
C ASN A 234 2.38 -1.86 9.56
N PRO A 235 1.73 -3.00 9.81
CA PRO A 235 0.59 -3.43 9.01
C PRO A 235 -0.59 -2.46 9.11
N ILE A 236 -1.25 -2.20 7.97
CA ILE A 236 -2.40 -1.30 7.89
C ILE A 236 -3.57 -1.94 7.11
N ILE A 237 -4.78 -1.49 7.40
CA ILE A 237 -6.01 -1.87 6.69
C ILE A 237 -6.82 -0.61 6.36
N GLN A 238 -7.50 -0.59 5.22
CA GLN A 238 -8.58 0.35 4.96
C GLN A 238 -9.91 -0.27 5.38
N LYS A 239 -10.74 0.43 6.14
CA LYS A 239 -11.90 -0.15 6.81
C LYS A 239 -13.19 0.64 6.61
N TRP A 240 -14.28 -0.12 6.46
CA TRP A 240 -15.66 0.32 6.58
C TRP A 240 -16.30 -0.52 7.66
N SER A 241 -16.81 0.10 8.73
CA SER A 241 -17.39 -0.69 9.83
C SER A 241 -18.36 0.11 10.68
N PHE A 242 -19.37 -0.59 11.19
CA PHE A 242 -20.30 -0.05 12.18
C PHE A 242 -20.85 -1.18 13.05
N THR A 243 -21.23 -0.81 14.27
CA THR A 243 -21.96 -1.69 15.19
C THR A 243 -23.37 -1.15 15.37
N ASP A 244 -24.36 -2.02 15.41
CA ASP A 244 -25.75 -1.60 15.65
C ASP A 244 -26.55 -2.68 16.38
N ASN A 245 -27.28 -2.26 17.40
CA ASN A 245 -28.11 -3.09 18.27
C ASN A 245 -29.60 -2.68 18.25
N GLN A 246 -30.00 -1.77 17.36
CA GLN A 246 -31.39 -1.33 17.20
C GLN A 246 -32.25 -2.45 16.59
N ASP A 247 -33.42 -2.70 17.19
CA ASP A 247 -34.49 -3.56 16.67
C ASP A 247 -34.02 -4.88 16.03
N MET A 248 -33.18 -5.64 16.76
CA MET A 248 -32.55 -6.86 16.25
C MET A 248 -33.57 -7.91 15.75
N ASN A 249 -34.81 -7.90 16.25
CA ASN A 249 -35.88 -8.75 15.71
C ASN A 249 -36.15 -8.50 14.22
N LEU A 250 -36.08 -7.25 13.77
CA LEU A 250 -36.23 -6.88 12.35
C LEU A 250 -34.91 -7.09 11.60
N ARG A 251 -33.77 -6.84 12.26
CA ARG A 251 -32.46 -6.86 11.60
C ARG A 251 -31.88 -8.25 11.40
N ASN A 252 -32.28 -9.22 12.23
CA ASN A 252 -31.75 -10.59 12.16
C ASN A 252 -31.95 -11.24 10.79
N GLY A 253 -33.07 -10.97 10.11
CA GLY A 253 -33.34 -11.50 8.76
C GLY A 253 -32.50 -10.86 7.65
N HIS A 254 -31.95 -9.67 7.88
CA HIS A 254 -31.21 -8.88 6.89
C HIS A 254 -29.69 -8.85 7.14
N ALA A 255 -29.21 -9.48 8.22
CA ALA A 255 -27.81 -9.48 8.63
C ALA A 255 -26.86 -10.26 7.70
N ASN A 256 -27.42 -10.97 6.70
CA ASN A 256 -26.65 -11.76 5.76
C ASN A 256 -26.14 -10.90 4.59
N VAL A 257 -24.82 -10.81 4.45
CA VAL A 257 -24.16 -9.95 3.46
C VAL A 257 -23.39 -10.79 2.45
N SER A 258 -23.58 -10.47 1.17
CA SER A 258 -22.82 -11.02 0.05
C SER A 258 -22.50 -10.00 -1.05
N THR A 259 -23.06 -8.79 -0.96
CA THR A 259 -22.89 -7.70 -1.93
C THR A 259 -22.73 -6.36 -1.20
N PHE A 260 -22.18 -5.36 -1.87
CA PHE A 260 -22.11 -4.01 -1.30
C PHE A 260 -23.49 -3.39 -1.05
N ASN A 261 -24.50 -3.74 -1.84
CA ASN A 261 -25.88 -3.30 -1.59
C ASN A 261 -26.39 -3.85 -0.25
N HIS A 262 -26.22 -5.14 0.04
CA HIS A 262 -26.63 -5.70 1.33
C HIS A 262 -25.93 -5.01 2.51
N PHE A 263 -24.64 -4.72 2.38
CA PHE A 263 -23.89 -3.99 3.40
C PHE A 263 -24.38 -2.55 3.57
N ASN A 264 -24.63 -1.85 2.46
CA ASN A 264 -25.13 -0.48 2.47
C ASN A 264 -26.54 -0.38 3.07
N ASP A 265 -27.41 -1.33 2.75
CA ASP A 265 -28.77 -1.41 3.30
C ASP A 265 -28.69 -1.57 4.82
N LEU A 266 -27.87 -2.51 5.31
CA LEU A 266 -27.62 -2.68 6.74
C LEU A 266 -27.04 -1.42 7.40
N ALA A 267 -26.10 -0.73 6.74
CA ALA A 267 -25.46 0.48 7.25
C ALA A 267 -26.40 1.70 7.24
N SER A 268 -27.40 1.72 6.36
CA SER A 268 -28.34 2.83 6.18
C SER A 268 -29.52 2.80 7.16
N TYR A 269 -29.82 1.64 7.75
CA TYR A 269 -30.98 1.46 8.62
C TYR A 269 -30.91 2.33 9.89
N THR A 270 -32.00 3.03 10.17
CA THR A 270 -32.20 3.79 11.40
C THR A 270 -33.61 3.56 11.93
N SER A 271 -33.76 3.13 13.19
CA SER A 271 -35.09 2.89 13.78
C SER A 271 -35.80 4.14 14.31
N SER A 272 -35.13 5.30 14.29
CA SER A 272 -35.71 6.55 14.79
C SER A 272 -36.40 7.36 13.70
N ASP A 273 -37.60 7.87 13.98
CA ASP A 273 -38.31 8.87 13.17
C ASP A 273 -37.57 10.23 13.05
N LYS A 274 -36.41 10.38 13.71
CA LYS A 274 -35.53 11.55 13.63
C LYS A 274 -34.46 11.34 12.57
N VAL A 275 -34.24 12.34 11.72
CA VAL A 275 -33.17 12.36 10.71
C VAL A 275 -31.80 12.27 11.38
N LYS A 276 -31.11 11.13 11.24
CA LYS A 276 -29.71 10.97 11.67
C LYS A 276 -28.76 11.42 10.54
N TYR A 277 -28.44 12.71 10.50
CA TYR A 277 -27.45 13.24 9.55
C TYR A 277 -26.09 12.54 9.73
N ASN A 278 -25.44 12.17 8.62
CA ASN A 278 -24.14 11.47 8.60
C ASN A 278 -24.13 10.11 9.31
N TYR A 279 -25.25 9.39 9.39
CA TYR A 279 -25.25 8.02 9.87
C TYR A 279 -24.51 7.10 8.88
N ASN A 280 -23.40 6.51 9.32
CA ASN A 280 -22.53 5.63 8.53
C ASN A 280 -22.23 6.18 7.12
N PRO A 281 -21.54 7.33 7.02
CA PRO A 281 -21.37 8.01 5.75
C PRO A 281 -20.43 7.23 4.81
N ILE A 282 -20.57 7.51 3.52
CA ILE A 282 -19.56 7.15 2.51
C ILE A 282 -18.29 7.98 2.73
N SER A 283 -17.18 7.60 2.09
CA SER A 283 -15.96 8.42 2.11
C SER A 283 -16.24 9.82 1.54
N LYS A 284 -15.79 10.86 2.25
CA LYS A 284 -15.82 12.25 1.77
C LYS A 284 -14.83 12.50 0.62
N HIS A 285 -13.79 11.67 0.56
CA HIS A 285 -12.71 11.74 -0.42
C HIS A 285 -12.50 10.37 -1.09
N PRO A 286 -13.40 9.97 -2.02
CA PRO A 286 -13.32 8.67 -2.70
C PRO A 286 -12.04 8.46 -3.51
N GLU A 287 -11.35 9.54 -3.87
CA GLU A 287 -10.06 9.53 -4.56
C GLU A 287 -8.91 8.97 -3.70
N PHE A 288 -9.05 8.96 -2.36
CA PHE A 288 -8.06 8.39 -1.44
C PHE A 288 -8.31 6.90 -1.11
N ILE A 289 -9.37 6.31 -1.67
CA ILE A 289 -9.65 4.89 -1.52
C ILE A 289 -8.60 4.09 -2.31
N ILE A 290 -8.03 3.08 -1.65
CA ILE A 290 -7.05 2.16 -2.23
C ILE A 290 -7.80 1.12 -3.05
N ALA A 291 -7.29 0.84 -4.26
CA ALA A 291 -7.94 -0.10 -5.16
C ALA A 291 -8.07 -1.52 -4.56
N THR A 292 -9.17 -2.19 -4.91
CA THR A 292 -9.38 -3.64 -4.73
C THR A 292 -9.39 -4.33 -6.10
N GLY A 293 -9.80 -5.59 -6.18
CA GLY A 293 -9.98 -6.30 -7.45
C GLY A 293 -10.86 -5.54 -8.44
N ASN A 294 -10.65 -5.77 -9.74
CA ASN A 294 -11.29 -5.02 -10.84
C ASN A 294 -12.83 -4.95 -10.75
N LEU A 295 -13.47 -5.98 -10.19
CA LEU A 295 -14.92 -6.03 -10.03
C LEU A 295 -15.43 -5.14 -8.90
N GLU A 296 -14.68 -4.98 -7.81
CA GLU A 296 -15.15 -4.29 -6.60
C GLU A 296 -14.74 -2.81 -6.53
N ASN A 297 -13.67 -2.42 -7.22
CA ASN A 297 -13.04 -1.10 -7.09
C ASN A 297 -14.00 0.09 -7.36
N LYS A 298 -14.96 -0.06 -8.28
CA LYS A 298 -15.92 1.02 -8.59
C LYS A 298 -16.98 1.22 -7.50
N GLU A 299 -17.47 0.13 -6.93
CA GLU A 299 -18.54 0.15 -5.94
C GLU A 299 -18.02 0.48 -4.54
N LEU A 300 -16.72 0.27 -4.27
CA LEU A 300 -16.10 0.63 -3.00
C LEU A 300 -16.22 2.13 -2.66
N LYS A 301 -16.29 2.99 -3.68
CA LYS A 301 -16.46 4.44 -3.52
C LYS A 301 -17.81 4.84 -2.93
N THR A 302 -18.83 4.01 -3.09
CA THR A 302 -20.19 4.25 -2.58
C THR A 302 -20.50 3.45 -1.32
N LEU A 303 -19.53 2.65 -0.83
CA LEU A 303 -19.69 1.87 0.39
C LEU A 303 -19.77 2.79 1.63
N ARG A 304 -20.82 2.57 2.43
CA ARG A 304 -21.12 3.30 3.67
C ARG A 304 -20.23 2.87 4.83
N ALA A 305 -20.30 3.61 5.93
CA ALA A 305 -19.56 3.36 7.17
C ALA A 305 -18.03 3.45 7.05
N PHE A 306 -17.51 4.31 6.16
CA PHE A 306 -16.06 4.47 5.99
C PHE A 306 -15.37 4.97 7.27
N LYS A 307 -14.27 4.31 7.66
CA LYS A 307 -13.44 4.66 8.84
C LYS A 307 -12.03 5.15 8.49
N GLY A 308 -11.63 5.07 7.22
CA GLY A 308 -10.28 5.43 6.81
C GLY A 308 -9.32 4.24 6.82
N ILE A 309 -8.02 4.56 6.86
CA ILE A 309 -6.96 3.57 7.01
C ILE A 309 -6.49 3.61 8.47
N GLU A 310 -6.41 2.44 9.09
CA GLU A 310 -5.99 2.25 10.48
C GLU A 310 -4.90 1.18 10.57
N GLN A 311 -4.18 1.16 11.71
CA GLN A 311 -3.22 0.10 12.00
C GLN A 311 -3.94 -1.24 12.14
N ASN A 312 -3.42 -2.28 11.49
CA ASN A 312 -3.97 -3.62 11.58
C ASN A 312 -3.37 -4.37 12.77
N THR A 313 -4.13 -4.45 13.86
CA THR A 313 -3.74 -5.16 15.09
C THR A 313 -4.16 -6.62 15.11
N ASN A 314 -4.79 -7.13 14.03
CA ASN A 314 -5.21 -8.53 13.97
C ASN A 314 -4.00 -9.46 13.83
N THR A 315 -3.94 -10.47 14.70
CA THR A 315 -2.86 -11.46 14.74
C THR A 315 -3.28 -12.84 14.23
N SER A 316 -4.54 -13.00 13.83
CA SER A 316 -5.11 -14.27 13.37
C SER A 316 -5.96 -14.12 12.11
N GLY A 317 -6.26 -15.26 11.47
CA GLY A 317 -7.06 -15.32 10.25
C GLY A 317 -6.39 -14.64 9.05
N ASP A 318 -7.20 -14.25 8.07
CA ASP A 318 -6.72 -13.63 6.82
C ASP A 318 -6.06 -12.24 7.06
N LEU A 319 -6.37 -11.63 8.21
CA LEU A 319 -5.86 -10.32 8.61
C LEU A 319 -4.53 -10.39 9.36
N ALA A 320 -3.99 -11.58 9.65
CA ALA A 320 -2.66 -11.73 10.25
C ALA A 320 -1.56 -11.20 9.32
N ASN A 321 -0.54 -10.53 9.87
CA ASN A 321 0.50 -9.85 9.09
C ASN A 321 1.93 -10.31 9.40
N THR A 322 2.09 -11.43 10.10
CA THR A 322 3.42 -12.03 10.25
C THR A 322 4.00 -12.36 8.88
N LEU A 323 5.32 -12.40 8.75
CA LEU A 323 5.96 -12.78 7.49
C LEU A 323 5.46 -14.15 6.99
N ASP A 324 5.23 -15.10 7.90
CA ASP A 324 4.67 -16.41 7.55
C ASP A 324 3.23 -16.31 7.03
N ALA A 325 2.40 -15.44 7.60
CA ALA A 325 1.07 -15.18 7.07
C ALA A 325 1.12 -14.58 5.66
N ILE A 326 2.07 -13.66 5.41
CA ILE A 326 2.28 -13.06 4.08
C ILE A 326 2.77 -14.13 3.09
N LYS A 327 3.73 -14.98 3.47
CA LYS A 327 4.23 -16.12 2.68
C LYS A 327 3.10 -17.08 2.26
N ASN A 328 2.12 -17.28 3.13
CA ASN A 328 0.98 -18.17 2.89
C ASN A 328 -0.18 -17.50 2.14
N THR A 329 -0.14 -16.18 1.93
CA THR A 329 -1.21 -15.45 1.26
C THR A 329 -1.13 -15.70 -0.26
N LYS A 330 -2.17 -16.33 -0.83
CA LYS A 330 -2.22 -16.69 -2.26
C LYS A 330 -2.71 -15.57 -3.18
N SER A 331 -3.48 -14.63 -2.64
CA SER A 331 -3.96 -13.45 -3.35
C SER A 331 -4.26 -12.32 -2.36
N PRO A 332 -4.38 -11.06 -2.82
CA PRO A 332 -4.76 -9.92 -1.98
C PRO A 332 -6.01 -10.19 -1.14
N ILE A 333 -6.03 -9.67 0.10
CA ILE A 333 -7.13 -9.87 1.05
C ILE A 333 -7.95 -8.60 1.16
N PHE A 334 -9.17 -8.67 0.65
CA PHE A 334 -10.21 -7.67 0.85
C PHE A 334 -11.56 -8.38 0.93
N GLY A 335 -12.57 -7.74 1.48
CA GLY A 335 -13.89 -8.35 1.62
C GLY A 335 -14.61 -8.02 2.92
N PHE A 336 -15.78 -8.63 3.06
CA PHE A 336 -16.59 -8.60 4.26
C PHE A 336 -15.97 -9.49 5.34
N VAL A 337 -15.92 -9.00 6.57
CA VAL A 337 -15.33 -9.73 7.71
C VAL A 337 -16.44 -10.50 8.42
N ASN A 338 -16.25 -11.81 8.60
CA ASN A 338 -17.11 -12.57 9.51
C ASN A 338 -16.75 -12.21 10.96
N PRO A 339 -17.66 -11.60 11.73
CA PRO A 339 -17.34 -11.09 13.06
C PRO A 339 -17.07 -12.20 14.08
N ASN A 340 -17.44 -13.44 13.78
CA ASN A 340 -17.23 -14.60 14.65
C ASN A 340 -15.90 -15.34 14.37
N THR A 341 -15.35 -15.25 13.15
CA THR A 341 -14.14 -16.00 12.75
C THR A 341 -12.97 -15.12 12.28
N ASN A 342 -13.20 -13.83 12.04
CA ASN A 342 -12.26 -12.89 11.42
C ASN A 342 -11.78 -13.31 10.00
N GLN A 343 -12.48 -14.25 9.36
CA GLN A 343 -12.25 -14.59 7.96
C GLN A 343 -12.83 -13.50 7.05
N VAL A 344 -12.16 -13.25 5.93
CA VAL A 344 -12.50 -12.17 5.01
C VAL A 344 -12.94 -12.74 3.67
N TRP A 345 -14.20 -12.49 3.29
CA TRP A 345 -14.78 -12.99 2.04
C TRP A 345 -15.16 -11.84 1.12
N ASP A 346 -14.61 -11.85 -0.10
CA ASP A 346 -14.97 -10.91 -1.17
C ASP A 346 -16.18 -11.43 -1.97
N GLN A 347 -16.71 -10.58 -2.85
CA GLN A 347 -17.84 -10.97 -3.71
C GLN A 347 -17.48 -12.09 -4.70
N ASP A 348 -16.21 -12.16 -5.11
CA ASP A 348 -15.69 -13.22 -5.98
C ASP A 348 -15.73 -14.59 -5.31
N TYR A 349 -15.54 -14.65 -3.98
CA TYR A 349 -15.70 -15.88 -3.22
C TYR A 349 -17.15 -16.37 -3.23
N PHE A 350 -18.13 -15.50 -2.98
CA PHE A 350 -19.55 -15.91 -3.03
C PHE A 350 -19.96 -16.35 -4.43
N LYS A 351 -19.42 -15.69 -5.46
CA LYS A 351 -19.58 -16.10 -6.85
C LYS A 351 -18.97 -17.49 -7.11
N PHE A 352 -17.79 -17.76 -6.58
CA PHE A 352 -17.17 -19.08 -6.64
C PHE A 352 -18.02 -20.15 -5.93
N ALA A 353 -18.56 -19.87 -4.75
CA ALA A 353 -19.45 -20.78 -4.03
C ALA A 353 -20.72 -21.11 -4.83
N ASN A 354 -21.34 -20.12 -5.49
CA ASN A 354 -22.48 -20.34 -6.39
C ASN A 354 -22.10 -21.20 -7.61
N ILE A 355 -20.89 -21.01 -8.16
CA ILE A 355 -20.37 -21.83 -9.25
C ILE A 355 -20.19 -23.29 -8.80
N LEU A 356 -19.61 -23.52 -7.62
CA LEU A 356 -19.45 -24.86 -7.07
C LEU A 356 -20.80 -25.57 -6.87
N GLU A 357 -21.79 -24.86 -6.32
CA GLU A 357 -23.14 -25.39 -6.13
C GLU A 357 -23.79 -25.79 -7.46
N SER A 358 -23.52 -25.05 -8.55
CA SER A 358 -24.06 -25.37 -9.88
C SER A 358 -23.48 -26.66 -10.48
N GLN A 359 -22.23 -27.03 -10.17
CA GLN A 359 -21.61 -28.24 -10.70
C GLN A 359 -22.13 -29.51 -10.03
N LYS A 360 -22.55 -29.42 -8.75
CA LYS A 360 -23.09 -30.49 -7.88
C LYS A 360 -22.11 -31.65 -7.60
N GLU A 361 -21.37 -32.10 -8.61
CA GLU A 361 -20.56 -33.30 -8.62
C GLU A 361 -19.15 -33.02 -9.17
N LEU A 362 -18.19 -33.79 -8.70
CA LEU A 362 -16.81 -33.79 -9.17
C LEU A 362 -16.68 -34.53 -10.51
N PRO A 363 -15.71 -34.13 -11.36
CA PRO A 363 -15.47 -34.82 -12.63
C PRO A 363 -14.99 -36.25 -12.39
N LYS A 364 -15.48 -37.18 -13.21
CA LYS A 364 -15.10 -38.60 -13.14
C LYS A 364 -13.75 -38.82 -13.81
N ILE A 365 -12.84 -39.46 -13.10
CA ILE A 365 -11.51 -39.79 -13.60
C ILE A 365 -11.53 -41.10 -14.40
N LYS A 366 -10.71 -41.17 -15.44
CA LYS A 366 -10.55 -42.33 -16.32
C LYS A 366 -9.08 -42.66 -16.55
N PRO A 367 -8.70 -43.95 -16.62
CA PRO A 367 -7.36 -44.33 -17.01
C PRO A 367 -7.20 -44.12 -18.52
N THR A 368 -6.01 -43.70 -18.95
CA THR A 368 -5.64 -43.72 -20.37
C THR A 368 -5.06 -45.07 -20.77
N ASN A 369 -4.88 -45.27 -22.08
CA ASN A 369 -4.12 -46.41 -22.60
C ASN A 369 -2.67 -46.41 -22.09
N GLN A 370 -2.10 -45.24 -21.80
CA GLN A 370 -0.75 -45.12 -21.28
C GLN A 370 -0.65 -45.72 -19.86
N LEU A 371 -1.60 -45.39 -18.98
CA LEU A 371 -1.66 -45.97 -17.64
C LEU A 371 -1.86 -47.49 -17.67
N ASN A 372 -2.75 -47.96 -18.55
CA ASN A 372 -2.98 -49.40 -18.72
C ASN A 372 -1.74 -50.13 -19.26
N GLY A 373 -0.85 -49.45 -19.99
CA GLY A 373 0.44 -50.01 -20.41
C GLY A 373 1.45 -50.23 -19.27
N LYS A 374 1.24 -49.61 -18.10
CA LYS A 374 2.08 -49.75 -16.90
C LYS A 374 1.66 -50.89 -15.98
N ILE A 375 0.54 -51.57 -16.27
CA ILE A 375 0.00 -52.66 -15.44
C ILE A 375 1.02 -53.79 -15.30
N GLY A 376 1.16 -54.33 -14.09
CA GLY A 376 2.10 -55.40 -13.77
C GLY A 376 3.55 -54.95 -13.57
N LYS A 377 3.83 -53.64 -13.66
CA LYS A 377 5.16 -53.05 -13.45
C LYS A 377 5.14 -52.03 -12.33
N GLU A 378 5.37 -52.49 -11.11
CA GLU A 378 5.13 -51.70 -9.90
C GLU A 378 5.95 -50.39 -9.83
N GLU A 379 7.20 -50.40 -10.30
CA GLU A 379 8.04 -49.20 -10.37
C GLU A 379 7.56 -48.18 -11.42
N GLU A 380 6.93 -48.62 -12.51
CA GLU A 380 6.34 -47.70 -13.50
C GLU A 380 5.04 -47.09 -12.96
N LEU A 381 4.26 -47.84 -12.18
CA LEU A 381 3.03 -47.37 -11.53
C LEU A 381 3.31 -46.33 -10.43
N LYS A 382 4.40 -46.49 -9.67
CA LYS A 382 4.87 -45.49 -8.69
C LYS A 382 5.29 -44.17 -9.35
N ASN A 383 5.67 -44.20 -10.63
CA ASN A 383 6.04 -43.03 -11.43
C ASN A 383 4.92 -42.61 -12.39
N SER A 384 3.67 -42.65 -11.93
CA SER A 384 2.52 -42.18 -12.72
C SER A 384 2.52 -40.66 -12.86
N ASP A 385 2.08 -40.16 -14.01
CA ASP A 385 2.08 -38.74 -14.36
C ASP A 385 0.71 -38.24 -14.87
N ALA A 386 0.65 -36.98 -15.30
CA ALA A 386 -0.59 -36.36 -15.74
C ALA A 386 -1.19 -37.00 -17.01
N LYS A 387 -0.38 -37.60 -17.89
CA LYS A 387 -0.83 -38.21 -19.15
C LYS A 387 -1.48 -39.57 -18.94
N ASP A 388 -1.23 -40.18 -17.79
CA ASP A 388 -1.81 -41.47 -17.42
C ASP A 388 -3.33 -41.38 -17.14
N ILE A 389 -3.86 -40.20 -16.86
CA ILE A 389 -5.25 -40.02 -16.43
C ILE A 389 -5.99 -38.99 -17.29
N GLU A 390 -7.27 -39.22 -17.56
CA GLU A 390 -8.18 -38.28 -18.23
C GLU A 390 -9.42 -38.05 -17.36
N PHE A 391 -10.20 -37.02 -17.68
CA PHE A 391 -11.44 -36.73 -16.98
C PHE A 391 -12.62 -36.60 -17.92
N ASP A 392 -13.79 -37.08 -17.48
CA ASP A 392 -15.01 -36.94 -18.25
C ASP A 392 -15.45 -35.48 -18.38
N SER A 393 -15.74 -35.08 -19.63
CA SER A 393 -16.24 -33.76 -19.98
C SER A 393 -15.32 -32.60 -19.57
N LEU A 394 -14.02 -32.87 -19.39
CA LEU A 394 -12.98 -31.86 -19.28
C LEU A 394 -12.05 -31.93 -20.49
N GLU A 395 -11.53 -30.78 -20.90
CA GLU A 395 -10.54 -30.68 -21.98
C GLU A 395 -9.17 -30.38 -21.39
N ARG A 396 -8.17 -31.22 -21.70
CA ARG A 396 -6.79 -30.98 -21.27
C ARG A 396 -6.19 -29.77 -21.99
N ASP A 397 -5.49 -28.91 -21.25
CA ASP A 397 -4.79 -27.77 -21.83
C ASP A 397 -3.59 -28.23 -22.68
N SER A 398 -3.49 -27.68 -23.89
CA SER A 398 -2.44 -28.04 -24.85
C SER A 398 -1.02 -27.65 -24.44
N LYS A 399 -0.87 -26.72 -23.48
CA LYS A 399 0.43 -26.19 -23.03
C LYS A 399 0.80 -26.66 -21.62
N ASN A 400 -0.19 -26.96 -20.79
CA ASN A 400 0.01 -27.49 -19.45
C ASN A 400 -0.77 -28.82 -19.29
N GLU A 401 -0.05 -29.93 -19.38
CA GLU A 401 -0.62 -31.27 -19.24
C GLU A 401 -1.31 -31.52 -17.88
N LYS A 402 -0.96 -30.75 -16.84
CA LYS A 402 -1.59 -30.85 -15.51
C LYS A 402 -2.90 -30.09 -15.40
N LEU A 403 -3.27 -29.31 -16.41
CA LEU A 403 -4.46 -28.47 -16.40
C LEU A 403 -5.54 -29.04 -17.31
N PHE A 404 -6.76 -29.11 -16.80
CA PHE A 404 -7.97 -29.41 -17.53
C PHE A 404 -8.95 -28.24 -17.40
N THR A 405 -9.79 -28.05 -18.41
CA THR A 405 -10.71 -26.93 -18.48
C THR A 405 -12.12 -27.37 -18.83
N LYS A 406 -13.10 -26.61 -18.38
CA LYS A 406 -14.51 -26.79 -18.73
C LYS A 406 -15.22 -25.46 -18.77
N GLU A 407 -15.91 -25.17 -19.87
CA GLU A 407 -16.79 -24.01 -19.94
C GLU A 407 -18.17 -24.33 -19.39
N ILE A 408 -18.72 -23.42 -18.58
CA ILE A 408 -20.06 -23.52 -18.03
C ILE A 408 -20.80 -22.19 -18.20
N SER A 409 -22.12 -22.23 -18.19
CA SER A 409 -22.98 -21.04 -18.16
C SER A 409 -23.93 -21.15 -16.98
N ILE A 410 -24.03 -20.10 -16.16
CA ILE A 410 -24.92 -20.07 -14.99
C ILE A 410 -25.96 -18.98 -15.21
N ASN A 411 -27.23 -19.38 -15.31
CA ASN A 411 -28.41 -18.51 -15.25
C ASN A 411 -28.35 -17.25 -16.13
N GLY A 412 -27.78 -17.34 -17.35
CA GLY A 412 -27.67 -16.21 -18.29
C GLY A 412 -26.65 -15.13 -17.91
N ASN A 413 -25.97 -15.26 -16.77
CA ASN A 413 -25.06 -14.24 -16.20
C ASN A 413 -23.58 -14.44 -16.60
N GLY A 414 -23.34 -14.98 -17.79
CA GLY A 414 -22.01 -15.12 -18.40
C GLY A 414 -21.48 -16.56 -18.47
N LYS A 415 -20.47 -16.73 -19.33
CA LYS A 415 -19.68 -17.96 -19.45
C LYS A 415 -18.53 -17.95 -18.46
N TYR A 416 -18.30 -19.07 -17.79
CA TYR A 416 -17.18 -19.27 -16.88
C TYR A 416 -16.30 -20.41 -17.36
N THR A 417 -14.99 -20.25 -17.23
CA THR A 417 -14.02 -21.33 -17.48
C THR A 417 -13.56 -21.87 -16.13
N LEU A 418 -13.99 -23.10 -15.81
CA LEU A 418 -13.47 -23.87 -14.71
C LEU A 418 -12.08 -24.40 -15.06
N LEU A 419 -11.17 -24.33 -14.11
CA LEU A 419 -9.78 -24.80 -14.22
C LEU A 419 -9.59 -25.91 -13.18
N TYR A 420 -9.26 -27.11 -13.64
CA TYR A 420 -8.97 -28.27 -12.81
C TYR A 420 -7.49 -28.62 -12.97
N GLU A 421 -6.68 -28.34 -11.95
CA GLU A 421 -5.23 -28.52 -12.01
C GLU A 421 -4.78 -29.66 -11.08
N ILE A 422 -3.91 -30.54 -11.58
CA ILE A 422 -3.21 -31.52 -10.74
C ILE A 422 -2.22 -30.77 -9.85
N ASN A 423 -2.50 -30.72 -8.54
CA ASN A 423 -1.74 -29.95 -7.57
C ASN A 423 -1.06 -30.88 -6.56
N GLY A 424 -0.03 -31.58 -7.01
CA GLY A 424 0.78 -32.52 -6.24
C GLY A 424 1.22 -33.71 -7.08
N ASP A 425 1.86 -34.67 -6.42
CA ASP A 425 2.27 -35.93 -7.06
C ASP A 425 1.10 -36.92 -7.10
N LEU A 426 1.08 -37.76 -8.13
CA LEU A 426 0.17 -38.89 -8.20
C LEU A 426 0.73 -40.03 -7.35
N VAL A 427 -0.09 -40.57 -6.46
CA VAL A 427 0.36 -41.60 -5.51
C VAL A 427 -0.36 -42.91 -5.77
N PHE A 428 0.39 -43.92 -6.17
CA PHE A 428 -0.08 -45.30 -6.26
C PHE A 428 0.17 -46.03 -4.94
N SER A 429 -0.86 -46.61 -4.35
CA SER A 429 -0.80 -47.29 -3.04
C SER A 429 -0.98 -48.82 -3.12
N GLY A 430 -0.86 -49.40 -4.32
CA GLY A 430 -1.08 -50.83 -4.57
C GLY A 430 -2.52 -51.16 -4.99
N GLU A 431 -3.52 -50.50 -4.40
CA GLU A 431 -4.94 -50.74 -4.71
C GLU A 431 -5.62 -49.56 -5.40
N ASN A 432 -5.02 -48.37 -5.33
CA ASN A 432 -5.55 -47.18 -5.96
C ASN A 432 -4.46 -46.21 -6.40
N LEU A 433 -4.77 -45.44 -7.44
CA LEU A 433 -4.02 -44.27 -7.87
C LEU A 433 -4.78 -43.02 -7.44
N ARG A 434 -4.17 -42.23 -6.55
CA ARG A 434 -4.72 -40.99 -6.03
C ARG A 434 -4.14 -39.79 -6.79
N VAL A 435 -5.03 -38.96 -7.33
CA VAL A 435 -4.68 -37.75 -8.09
C VAL A 435 -5.18 -36.51 -7.32
N PRO A 436 -4.28 -35.69 -6.73
CA PRO A 436 -4.68 -34.47 -6.04
C PRO A 436 -5.05 -33.38 -7.05
N MET A 437 -6.28 -32.88 -6.96
CA MET A 437 -6.86 -31.90 -7.88
C MET A 437 -7.24 -30.61 -7.16
N ARG A 438 -7.07 -29.48 -7.86
CA ARG A 438 -7.55 -28.16 -7.47
C ARG A 438 -8.49 -27.60 -8.52
N LEU A 439 -9.73 -27.35 -8.12
CA LEU A 439 -10.72 -26.62 -8.91
C LEU A 439 -10.67 -25.13 -8.58
N SER A 440 -10.50 -24.30 -9.61
CA SER A 440 -10.61 -22.84 -9.55
C SER A 440 -11.39 -22.30 -10.76
N VAL A 441 -11.61 -21.00 -10.81
CA VAL A 441 -12.31 -20.34 -11.92
C VAL A 441 -11.42 -19.26 -12.51
N LYS A 442 -11.26 -19.29 -13.84
CA LYS A 442 -10.47 -18.29 -14.56
C LYS A 442 -10.99 -16.88 -14.28
N GLY A 443 -10.10 -16.01 -13.83
CA GLY A 443 -10.39 -14.60 -13.56
C GLY A 443 -10.87 -14.29 -12.13
N LEU A 444 -11.15 -15.30 -11.30
CA LEU A 444 -11.39 -15.09 -9.85
C LEU A 444 -10.06 -15.13 -9.08
N GLY A 445 -10.04 -14.58 -7.86
CA GLY A 445 -8.87 -14.58 -6.98
C GLY A 445 -8.31 -15.98 -6.69
N LYS A 446 -6.97 -16.12 -6.65
CA LYS A 446 -6.27 -17.41 -6.45
C LYS A 446 -6.57 -18.09 -5.11
N ARG A 447 -7.08 -17.35 -4.12
CA ARG A 447 -7.53 -17.91 -2.84
C ARG A 447 -8.88 -18.63 -2.91
N HIS A 448 -9.62 -18.50 -4.02
CA HIS A 448 -10.90 -19.17 -4.23
C HIS A 448 -10.69 -20.46 -5.00
N PHE A 449 -10.60 -21.57 -4.28
CA PHE A 449 -10.37 -22.89 -4.85
C PHE A 449 -11.05 -23.99 -4.03
N TYR A 450 -11.25 -25.14 -4.66
CA TYR A 450 -11.74 -26.36 -4.03
C TYR A 450 -10.75 -27.48 -4.31
N ASP A 451 -10.10 -27.99 -3.25
CA ASP A 451 -9.17 -29.11 -3.35
C ASP A 451 -9.91 -30.44 -3.13
N PHE A 452 -9.65 -31.43 -3.97
CA PHE A 452 -10.19 -32.78 -3.87
C PHE A 452 -9.20 -33.83 -4.36
N ASN A 453 -9.51 -35.10 -4.15
CA ASN A 453 -8.73 -36.20 -4.69
C ASN A 453 -9.60 -37.03 -5.62
N ALA A 454 -9.16 -37.20 -6.85
CA ALA A 454 -9.71 -38.19 -7.75
C ALA A 454 -9.00 -39.53 -7.50
N ILE A 455 -9.76 -40.63 -7.55
CA ILE A 455 -9.25 -41.96 -7.21
C ILE A 455 -9.60 -42.91 -8.35
N LEU A 456 -8.59 -43.58 -8.91
CA LEU A 456 -8.76 -44.73 -9.79
C LEU A 456 -8.47 -46.00 -9.00
N ASN A 457 -9.43 -46.92 -8.96
CA ASN A 457 -9.25 -48.21 -8.31
C ASN A 457 -8.52 -49.18 -9.24
N TYR A 458 -7.65 -50.01 -8.67
CA TYR A 458 -6.92 -51.05 -9.36
C TYR A 458 -7.36 -52.41 -8.82
N ASP A 459 -7.85 -53.28 -9.70
CA ASP A 459 -8.35 -54.62 -9.33
C ASP A 459 -7.27 -55.72 -9.39
N GLY A 460 -6.01 -55.34 -9.64
CA GLY A 460 -4.89 -56.25 -9.88
C GLY A 460 -4.66 -56.57 -11.36
N THR A 461 -5.61 -56.27 -12.24
CA THR A 461 -5.53 -56.55 -13.69
C THR A 461 -5.77 -55.32 -14.56
N LYS A 462 -6.47 -54.31 -14.06
CA LYS A 462 -6.74 -53.04 -14.75
C LYS A 462 -7.11 -51.93 -13.78
N PHE A 463 -6.95 -50.69 -14.23
CA PHE A 463 -7.58 -49.54 -13.59
C PHE A 463 -9.04 -49.41 -14.04
N GLU A 464 -9.92 -49.20 -13.09
CA GLU A 464 -11.34 -48.98 -13.38
C GLU A 464 -11.64 -47.48 -13.43
N ALA A 465 -12.34 -47.06 -14.49
CA ALA A 465 -12.88 -45.71 -14.58
C ALA A 465 -13.83 -45.44 -13.41
N ASP A 466 -13.77 -44.22 -12.86
CA ASP A 466 -14.70 -43.85 -11.81
C ASP A 466 -16.13 -43.79 -12.36
N THR A 467 -17.02 -44.55 -11.76
CA THR A 467 -18.44 -44.60 -12.14
C THR A 467 -19.29 -43.75 -11.21
N LYS A 468 -18.80 -43.44 -10.00
CA LYS A 468 -19.54 -42.71 -8.96
C LYS A 468 -19.29 -41.22 -9.07
N ALA A 469 -20.36 -40.44 -9.10
CA ALA A 469 -20.24 -38.99 -9.05
C ALA A 469 -20.16 -38.53 -7.60
N ASN A 470 -18.97 -38.15 -7.15
CA ASN A 470 -18.77 -37.64 -5.80
C ASN A 470 -19.29 -36.21 -5.68
N LYS A 471 -20.08 -35.92 -4.65
CA LYS A 471 -20.63 -34.58 -4.43
C LYS A 471 -19.56 -33.60 -3.95
N ILE A 472 -19.68 -32.35 -4.36
CA ILE A 472 -18.87 -31.25 -3.84
C ILE A 472 -19.33 -30.94 -2.40
N ASN A 473 -18.40 -30.85 -1.45
CA ASN A 473 -18.70 -30.42 -0.09
C ASN A 473 -18.79 -28.89 -0.02
N LEU A 474 -20.02 -28.37 0.06
CA LEU A 474 -20.30 -26.93 0.08
C LEU A 474 -20.29 -26.32 1.49
N ASP A 475 -20.17 -27.11 2.56
CA ASP A 475 -20.29 -26.63 3.94
C ASP A 475 -19.22 -25.59 4.31
N LYS A 476 -18.07 -25.65 3.63
CA LYS A 476 -16.94 -24.72 3.82
C LYS A 476 -17.01 -23.49 2.90
N PHE A 477 -18.01 -23.40 2.03
CA PHE A 477 -18.14 -22.38 0.98
C PHE A 477 -19.40 -21.55 1.20
N PRO A 478 -19.40 -20.64 2.20
CA PRO A 478 -20.54 -19.77 2.45
C PRO A 478 -20.84 -18.91 1.22
N LYS A 479 -22.13 -18.74 0.92
CA LYS A 479 -22.63 -17.81 -0.12
C LYS A 479 -22.91 -16.40 0.40
N GLN A 480 -22.87 -16.24 1.72
CA GLN A 480 -23.11 -15.00 2.46
C GLN A 480 -22.52 -15.10 3.86
N ILE A 481 -22.27 -13.97 4.51
CA ILE A 481 -21.80 -13.89 5.90
C ILE A 481 -22.90 -13.32 6.77
N ASN A 482 -23.15 -13.96 7.92
CA ASN A 482 -23.97 -13.38 8.96
C ASN A 482 -23.15 -12.37 9.78
N MET A 483 -23.57 -11.10 9.77
CA MET A 483 -22.92 -10.00 10.49
C MET A 483 -23.33 -9.89 11.97
N ILE A 484 -24.07 -10.86 12.50
CA ILE A 484 -24.45 -10.87 13.92
C ILE A 484 -23.32 -11.45 14.78
N LYS A 485 -22.98 -10.72 15.84
CA LYS A 485 -22.12 -11.16 16.94
C LYS A 485 -22.70 -10.69 18.26
N ASN A 486 -22.81 -11.61 19.22
CA ASN A 486 -23.28 -11.31 20.58
C ASN A 486 -24.62 -10.55 20.63
N GLY A 487 -25.56 -10.89 19.75
CA GLY A 487 -26.88 -10.24 19.69
C GLY A 487 -26.87 -8.82 19.08
N THR A 488 -25.79 -8.42 18.42
CA THR A 488 -25.66 -7.13 17.73
C THR A 488 -25.14 -7.32 16.31
N ILE A 489 -25.41 -6.38 15.40
CA ILE A 489 -24.70 -6.31 14.13
C ILE A 489 -23.31 -5.74 14.38
N ASP A 490 -22.30 -6.49 13.98
CA ASP A 490 -20.89 -6.09 13.94
C ASP A 490 -20.41 -6.29 12.50
N ALA A 491 -20.67 -5.28 11.66
CA ALA A 491 -20.44 -5.36 10.22
C ALA A 491 -19.15 -4.63 9.87
N ALA A 492 -18.27 -5.31 9.14
CA ALA A 492 -17.06 -4.73 8.60
C ALA A 492 -16.75 -5.20 7.19
N TYR A 493 -16.18 -4.30 6.40
CA TYR A 493 -15.49 -4.57 5.15
C TYR A 493 -14.08 -4.00 5.25
N VAL A 494 -13.09 -4.75 4.80
CA VAL A 494 -11.67 -4.40 4.94
C VAL A 494 -10.90 -4.60 3.65
N VAL A 495 -9.86 -3.79 3.46
CA VAL A 495 -8.81 -3.99 2.47
C VAL A 495 -7.48 -4.06 3.20
N LYS A 496 -6.84 -5.22 3.20
CA LYS A 496 -5.52 -5.43 3.80
C LYS A 496 -4.46 -4.95 2.83
N ILE A 497 -3.74 -3.90 3.19
CA ILE A 497 -2.70 -3.30 2.35
C ILE A 497 -1.36 -3.93 2.76
N ALA A 498 -0.90 -4.92 1.98
CA ALA A 498 0.30 -5.69 2.29
C ALA A 498 1.04 -6.12 1.00
N PRO A 499 2.35 -6.37 1.02
CA PRO A 499 3.01 -7.03 -0.10
C PRO A 499 2.56 -8.48 -0.24
N MET A 500 2.80 -9.06 -1.42
CA MET A 500 2.74 -10.49 -1.69
C MET A 500 4.14 -11.09 -1.60
N TYR A 501 4.23 -12.36 -1.23
CA TYR A 501 5.48 -13.11 -1.31
C TYR A 501 5.49 -13.97 -2.58
N ILE A 502 6.43 -13.69 -3.49
CA ILE A 502 6.52 -14.38 -4.78
C ILE A 502 7.90 -15.01 -4.94
N LEU A 503 7.91 -16.30 -5.27
CA LEU A 503 9.13 -17.01 -5.67
C LEU A 503 9.54 -16.56 -7.08
N LYS A 504 10.76 -16.05 -7.20
CA LYS A 504 11.39 -15.67 -8.46
C LYS A 504 12.67 -16.48 -8.65
N GLU A 505 12.95 -16.83 -9.89
CA GLU A 505 14.16 -17.52 -10.27
C GLU A 505 15.30 -16.50 -10.39
N VAL A 506 16.34 -16.64 -9.57
CA VAL A 506 17.49 -15.73 -9.51
C VAL A 506 18.80 -16.50 -9.64
N ASP A 507 19.86 -15.83 -10.05
CA ASP A 507 21.19 -16.45 -10.06
C ASP A 507 21.66 -16.73 -8.63
N ASP A 508 22.22 -17.92 -8.41
CA ASP A 508 22.81 -18.32 -7.13
C ASP A 508 24.01 -17.40 -6.83
N GLU A 509 23.96 -16.75 -5.67
CA GLU A 509 25.04 -15.88 -5.20
C GLU A 509 26.36 -16.64 -5.00
N LYS A 510 26.31 -17.97 -4.82
CA LYS A 510 27.48 -18.84 -4.62
C LYS A 510 27.97 -19.51 -5.90
N GLU A 511 27.10 -19.72 -6.88
CA GLU A 511 27.40 -20.48 -8.11
C GLU A 511 26.87 -19.72 -9.35
N PRO A 512 27.70 -18.85 -9.98
CA PRO A 512 27.29 -18.07 -11.14
C PRO A 512 26.76 -18.94 -12.30
N GLY A 513 25.55 -18.65 -12.78
CA GLY A 513 24.89 -19.39 -13.87
C GLY A 513 23.94 -20.50 -13.40
N LYS A 514 23.95 -20.85 -12.11
CA LYS A 514 22.92 -21.70 -11.50
C LYS A 514 21.74 -20.84 -11.08
N LYS A 515 20.53 -21.29 -11.41
CA LYS A 515 19.29 -20.62 -11.03
C LYS A 515 18.69 -21.24 -9.78
N VAL A 516 18.29 -20.41 -8.84
CA VAL A 516 17.62 -20.80 -7.59
C VAL A 516 16.34 -20.01 -7.39
N ASN A 517 15.32 -20.66 -6.81
CA ASN A 517 14.06 -19.99 -6.47
C ASN A 517 14.22 -19.26 -5.13
N LYS A 518 14.20 -17.93 -5.15
CA LYS A 518 14.21 -17.07 -3.96
C LYS A 518 12.89 -16.32 -3.87
N GLY A 519 12.34 -16.23 -2.66
CA GLY A 519 11.09 -15.52 -2.45
C GLY A 519 11.31 -14.05 -2.11
N PHE A 520 10.50 -13.19 -2.70
CA PHE A 520 10.56 -11.74 -2.53
C PHE A 520 9.21 -11.18 -2.13
N LEU A 521 9.22 -10.21 -1.22
CA LEU A 521 8.11 -9.33 -0.93
C LEU A 521 7.99 -8.30 -2.05
N THR A 522 6.83 -8.25 -2.69
CA THR A 522 6.57 -7.40 -3.86
C THR A 522 5.10 -6.98 -3.92
N PHE A 523 4.79 -5.90 -4.64
CA PHE A 523 3.41 -5.55 -4.98
C PHE A 523 2.93 -6.21 -6.27
N ASP A 524 3.77 -7.01 -6.94
CA ASP A 524 3.33 -7.85 -8.05
C ASP A 524 2.10 -8.67 -7.64
N GLN A 525 1.13 -8.78 -8.55
CA GLN A 525 -0.14 -9.49 -8.31
C GLN A 525 -1.04 -8.87 -7.22
N THR A 526 -0.81 -7.60 -6.84
CA THR A 526 -1.72 -6.82 -5.98
C THR A 526 -2.45 -5.72 -6.76
N PRO A 527 -3.58 -5.17 -6.26
CA PRO A 527 -4.22 -4.00 -6.84
C PRO A 527 -3.34 -2.76 -6.80
N TRP A 528 -2.38 -2.70 -5.87
CA TRP A 528 -1.43 -1.59 -5.71
C TRP A 528 -0.07 -1.86 -6.37
N ASN A 529 -0.02 -2.72 -7.40
CA ASN A 529 1.17 -2.86 -8.23
C ASN A 529 1.48 -1.58 -9.03
N ASP A 530 0.46 -0.80 -9.39
CA ASP A 530 0.61 0.45 -10.12
C ASP A 530 1.15 1.59 -9.24
N GLU A 531 2.02 2.44 -9.79
CA GLU A 531 2.65 3.55 -9.08
C GLU A 531 1.65 4.56 -8.50
N LYS A 532 0.48 4.76 -9.12
CA LYS A 532 -0.54 5.69 -8.59
C LYS A 532 -1.13 5.17 -7.29
N GLU A 533 -1.41 3.87 -7.22
CA GLU A 533 -1.92 3.25 -5.99
C GLU A 533 -0.84 3.20 -4.91
N GLN A 534 0.41 2.90 -5.26
CA GLN A 534 1.55 3.02 -4.33
C GLN A 534 1.69 4.45 -3.80
N SER A 535 1.49 5.47 -4.64
CA SER A 535 1.51 6.87 -4.21
C SER A 535 0.36 7.21 -3.26
N LYS A 536 -0.84 6.62 -3.40
CA LYS A 536 -1.93 6.83 -2.42
C LYS A 536 -1.58 6.24 -1.06
N ILE A 537 -1.04 5.01 -1.05
CA ILE A 537 -0.62 4.35 0.19
C ILE A 537 0.50 5.16 0.87
N ALA A 538 1.51 5.58 0.12
CA ALA A 538 2.60 6.40 0.65
C ALA A 538 2.09 7.74 1.19
N ASN A 539 1.21 8.44 0.46
CA ASN A 539 0.64 9.71 0.94
C ASN A 539 -0.15 9.54 2.24
N HIS A 540 -0.88 8.42 2.41
CA HIS A 540 -1.53 8.13 3.68
C HIS A 540 -0.51 7.96 4.81
N ILE A 541 0.54 7.16 4.57
CA ILE A 541 1.58 6.86 5.57
C ILE A 541 2.29 8.15 6.00
N ILE A 542 2.78 8.96 5.05
CA ILE A 542 3.51 10.20 5.38
C ILE A 542 2.63 11.18 6.15
N VAL A 543 1.35 11.34 5.78
CA VAL A 543 0.42 12.26 6.46
C VAL A 543 0.04 11.74 7.86
N SER A 544 -0.04 10.42 8.03
CA SER A 544 -0.34 9.80 9.31
C SER A 544 0.83 9.91 10.30
N LYS A 545 2.05 9.57 9.85
CA LYS A 545 3.27 9.53 10.65
C LYS A 545 3.95 10.89 10.83
N GLY A 546 3.82 11.78 9.84
CA GLY A 546 4.40 13.13 9.87
C GLY A 546 5.89 13.13 10.23
N ASN A 547 6.23 13.85 11.30
CA ASN A 547 7.62 14.08 11.72
C ASN A 547 8.39 12.80 12.07
N GLU A 548 7.73 11.73 12.53
CA GLU A 548 8.41 10.45 12.84
C GLU A 548 9.11 9.88 11.60
N LEU A 549 8.37 9.78 10.50
CA LEU A 549 8.90 9.26 9.24
C LEU A 549 9.85 10.24 8.56
N PHE A 550 9.63 11.55 8.71
CA PHE A 550 10.57 12.56 8.22
C PHE A 550 11.95 12.41 8.87
N ARG A 551 12.02 12.15 10.18
CA ARG A 551 13.31 11.91 10.87
C ARG A 551 14.03 10.68 10.35
N GLU A 552 13.30 9.59 10.11
CA GLU A 552 13.87 8.38 9.50
C GLU A 552 14.42 8.66 8.09
N ALA A 553 13.62 9.32 7.25
CA ALA A 553 13.99 9.68 5.89
C ALA A 553 15.21 10.63 5.86
N ASN A 554 15.22 11.65 6.72
CA ASN A 554 16.32 12.61 6.81
C ASN A 554 17.60 11.94 7.31
N LYS A 555 17.52 11.06 8.32
CA LYS A 555 18.67 10.27 8.76
C LYS A 555 19.24 9.42 7.62
N TYR A 556 18.38 8.76 6.85
CA TYR A 556 18.83 8.02 5.67
C TYR A 556 19.56 8.93 4.66
N ILE A 557 19.03 10.14 4.40
CA ILE A 557 19.64 11.12 3.48
C ILE A 557 21.03 11.55 3.96
N LEU A 558 21.16 11.94 5.23
CA LEU A 558 22.43 12.39 5.80
C LEU A 558 23.47 11.27 5.85
N ASP A 559 23.08 10.10 6.37
CA ASP A 559 24.00 9.01 6.62
C ASP A 559 24.44 8.31 5.32
N ASN A 560 23.58 8.28 4.29
CA ASN A 560 23.77 7.40 3.13
C ASN A 560 23.80 8.09 1.77
N LEU A 561 23.23 9.29 1.61
CA LEU A 561 23.17 9.98 0.31
C LEU A 561 24.28 11.01 0.11
N GLY A 562 25.22 11.10 1.05
CA GLY A 562 26.42 11.93 0.93
C GLY A 562 26.23 13.38 1.37
N PHE A 563 25.11 13.72 1.98
CA PHE A 563 24.89 15.02 2.60
C PHE A 563 25.64 15.10 3.93
N LYS A 564 26.26 16.26 4.21
CA LYS A 564 26.95 16.50 5.48
C LYS A 564 26.61 17.89 5.99
N LEU A 565 26.19 17.95 7.25
CA LEU A 565 26.01 19.20 7.98
C LEU A 565 27.26 19.43 8.82
N VAL A 566 28.04 20.45 8.48
CA VAL A 566 29.30 20.80 9.14
C VAL A 566 29.29 22.27 9.56
N ASP A 567 30.08 22.61 10.57
CA ASP A 567 30.32 23.98 11.03
C ASP A 567 29.04 24.78 11.37
N LEU A 568 28.05 24.10 11.97
CA LEU A 568 26.78 24.73 12.36
C LEU A 568 26.94 25.62 13.58
N HIS A 569 26.33 26.80 13.54
CA HIS A 569 26.17 27.66 14.71
C HIS A 569 25.44 26.88 15.84
N PRO A 570 25.82 27.00 17.12
CA PRO A 570 25.23 26.20 18.22
C PRO A 570 23.70 26.22 18.27
N ILE A 571 23.09 27.37 17.99
CA ILE A 571 21.62 27.50 17.96
C ILE A 571 20.99 26.72 16.79
N VAL A 572 21.63 26.71 15.62
CA VAL A 572 21.17 25.93 14.47
C VAL A 572 21.31 24.44 14.75
N LEU A 573 22.42 24.04 15.38
CA LEU A 573 22.62 22.67 15.85
C LEU A 573 21.51 22.25 16.82
N ASP A 574 21.15 23.09 17.79
CA ASP A 574 20.08 22.80 18.74
C ASP A 574 18.70 22.72 18.06
N ILE A 575 18.42 23.59 17.08
CA ILE A 575 17.20 23.53 16.25
C ILE A 575 17.15 22.20 15.49
N PHE A 576 18.24 21.82 14.82
CA PHE A 576 18.29 20.57 14.06
C PHE A 576 18.15 19.33 14.95
N LYS A 577 18.77 19.31 16.14
CA LYS A 577 18.56 18.23 17.12
C LYS A 577 17.11 18.17 17.59
N ALA A 578 16.49 19.31 17.90
CA ALA A 578 15.10 19.35 18.37
C ALA A 578 14.11 18.85 17.29
N GLU A 579 14.34 19.17 16.03
CA GLU A 579 13.53 18.71 14.91
C GLU A 579 13.84 17.24 14.52
N GLY A 580 14.93 16.67 15.02
CA GLY A 580 15.40 15.32 14.68
C GLY A 580 16.06 15.25 13.30
N ILE A 581 16.65 16.35 12.86
CA ILE A 581 17.49 16.43 11.67
C ILE A 581 18.89 15.89 11.97
N LEU A 582 19.37 16.02 13.22
CA LEU A 582 20.68 15.56 13.69
C LEU A 582 20.56 14.68 14.95
#